data_AF-A0A8J6XW09-F1
#
_entry.id   AF-A0A8J6XW09-F1
#
_cell.length_a   1.000
_cell.length_b   1.000
_cell.length_c   1.000
_cell.angle_alpha   90.00
_cell.angle_beta   90.00
_cell.angle_gamma   90.00
#
_symmetry.space_group_name_H-M   'P 1'
#
loop_
_entity.id
_entity.type
_entity.pdbx_description
1 polymer ?
#
loop_
_entity_poly.entity_id
_entity_poly.type
_entity_poly.pdbx_seq_one_letter_code
_entity_poly.pdbx_strand_id
1 'polypeptide(L)'
;MDPCAKALLDGIIDYAGLFPPARLPMNEAFERFLRHRGEADGWMLARFVCPAARLEELEPLLAQSGPPLFPISISVLGSGGETLEDFLTAIDHDSATITAFSARQTDRAVVDVFEVRLPEAGGAAVAVEKAWRRLTDGGSTPMTPFFEVSLLGDWRPRLPAAAAAVRDTDRSAGEASRAGLKIRCGGLDAAAIPEPMAVAAAIATCRATDVPLKATQGLHHPFRHHDSELDTMVHGFLNLYAASVLAHAHDLPVTRLIEIVAEVEPEAFVIENDRFAWRDLEASSEEVAAARDRLLTTFGSCSFSEPRDDLYHLNIIGDVS
;
A
#
# COMPACT_ATOMS: atom_id res chain seq x y z
N MET A 1 -7.06 23.86 -1.45
CA MET A 1 -6.02 22.81 -1.58
C MET A 1 -5.64 22.69 -3.04
N ASP A 2 -4.35 22.57 -3.30
CA ASP A 2 -3.77 22.38 -4.63
C ASP A 2 -4.35 21.10 -5.29
N PRO A 3 -4.92 21.17 -6.52
CA PRO A 3 -5.51 20.01 -7.20
C PRO A 3 -4.53 18.86 -7.43
N CYS A 4 -3.27 19.16 -7.74
CA CYS A 4 -2.24 18.15 -7.98
C CYS A 4 -1.85 17.45 -6.68
N ALA A 5 -1.63 18.21 -5.60
CA ALA A 5 -1.37 17.65 -4.29
C ALA A 5 -2.55 16.79 -3.80
N LYS A 6 -3.79 17.25 -4.02
CA LYS A 6 -4.99 16.48 -3.68
C LYS A 6 -5.07 15.18 -4.50
N ALA A 7 -4.83 15.23 -5.81
CA ALA A 7 -4.82 14.04 -6.67
C ALA A 7 -3.77 13.03 -6.22
N LEU A 8 -2.61 13.50 -5.78
CA LEU A 8 -1.53 12.65 -5.29
C LEU A 8 -1.84 12.03 -3.92
N LEU A 9 -2.33 12.83 -2.97
CA LEU A 9 -2.36 12.46 -1.56
C LEU A 9 -3.71 11.89 -1.08
N ASP A 10 -4.76 11.95 -1.91
CA ASP A 10 -6.07 11.43 -1.51
C ASP A 10 -6.03 9.93 -1.23
N GLY A 11 -6.54 9.55 -0.06
CA GLY A 11 -6.54 8.18 0.42
C GLY A 11 -5.17 7.48 0.33
N ILE A 12 -4.06 8.23 0.45
CA ILE A 12 -2.72 7.68 0.22
C ILE A 12 -2.25 6.77 1.37
N ILE A 13 -2.79 6.92 2.58
CA ILE A 13 -2.34 6.22 3.79
C ILE A 13 -3.34 5.14 4.21
N ASP A 14 -2.88 3.89 4.26
CA ASP A 14 -3.51 2.84 5.07
C ASP A 14 -2.90 2.86 6.48
N TYR A 15 -3.72 3.13 7.50
CA TYR A 15 -3.26 3.30 8.86
C TYR A 15 -2.98 1.97 9.56
N ALA A 16 -1.71 1.74 9.89
CA ALA A 16 -1.14 0.51 10.42
C ALA A 16 -0.67 0.68 11.88
N GLY A 17 -1.41 1.39 12.72
CA GLY A 17 -1.02 1.70 14.11
C GLY A 17 -0.77 0.47 15.01
N LEU A 18 -1.32 -0.70 14.64
CA LEU A 18 -1.08 -1.98 15.32
C LEU A 18 0.36 -2.51 15.13
N PHE A 19 1.09 -2.00 14.16
CA PHE A 19 2.36 -2.55 13.71
C PHE A 19 3.54 -1.70 14.18
N PRO A 20 4.77 -2.26 14.24
CA PRO A 20 5.95 -1.50 14.62
C PRO A 20 6.21 -0.31 13.69
N PRO A 21 6.81 0.79 14.21
CA PRO A 21 7.23 0.97 15.61
C PRO A 21 6.10 1.23 16.63
N ALA A 22 4.93 1.71 16.20
CA ALA A 22 3.86 2.14 17.12
C ALA A 22 3.32 1.02 18.03
N ARG A 23 3.05 -0.17 17.48
CA ARG A 23 2.58 -1.38 18.21
C ARG A 23 1.40 -1.12 19.17
N LEU A 24 0.47 -0.28 18.76
CA LEU A 24 -0.64 0.12 19.63
C LEU A 24 -1.61 -1.06 19.88
N PRO A 25 -2.23 -1.13 21.07
CA PRO A 25 -3.39 -2.00 21.31
C PRO A 25 -4.53 -1.72 20.33
N MET A 26 -5.41 -2.70 20.09
CA MET A 26 -6.51 -2.58 19.10
C MET A 26 -7.42 -1.38 19.36
N ASN A 27 -7.85 -1.21 20.61
CA ASN A 27 -8.72 -0.10 21.02
C ASN A 27 -8.06 1.26 20.75
N GLU A 28 -6.77 1.41 21.09
CA GLU A 28 -6.06 2.67 20.92
C GLU A 28 -5.77 2.97 19.45
N ALA A 29 -5.32 1.98 18.68
CA ALA A 29 -5.10 2.14 17.24
C ALA A 29 -6.39 2.55 16.52
N PHE A 30 -7.50 1.88 16.83
CA PHE A 30 -8.77 2.17 16.19
C PHE A 30 -9.35 3.53 16.61
N GLU A 31 -9.25 3.90 17.89
CA GLU A 31 -9.63 5.23 18.36
C GLU A 31 -8.83 6.34 17.66
N ARG A 32 -7.51 6.18 17.53
CA ARG A 32 -6.66 7.12 16.79
C ARG A 32 -7.06 7.19 15.32
N PHE A 33 -7.34 6.07 14.68
CA PHE A 33 -7.82 6.03 13.30
C PHE A 33 -9.11 6.83 13.12
N LEU A 34 -10.11 6.62 13.99
CA LEU A 34 -11.37 7.36 13.92
C LEU A 34 -11.18 8.86 14.16
N ARG A 35 -10.32 9.23 15.12
CA ARG A 35 -9.96 10.63 15.38
C ARG A 35 -9.32 11.28 14.14
N HIS A 36 -8.29 10.64 13.56
CA HIS A 36 -7.61 11.16 12.38
C HIS A 36 -8.54 11.27 11.16
N ARG A 37 -9.47 10.33 11.01
CA ARG A 37 -10.50 10.40 9.96
C ARG A 37 -11.43 11.62 10.12
N GLY A 38 -11.62 12.11 11.33
CA GLY A 38 -12.40 13.31 11.64
C GLY A 38 -11.60 14.61 11.63
N GLU A 39 -10.27 14.55 11.48
CA GLU A 39 -9.41 15.73 11.34
C GLU A 39 -9.54 16.35 9.94
N ALA A 40 -9.12 17.60 9.80
CA ALA A 40 -9.19 18.32 8.53
C ALA A 40 -8.44 17.61 7.39
N ASP A 41 -7.36 16.90 7.73
CA ASP A 41 -6.55 16.12 6.80
C ASP A 41 -6.97 14.65 6.65
N GLY A 42 -8.09 14.25 7.26
CA GLY A 42 -8.58 12.88 7.22
C GLY A 42 -8.84 12.33 5.81
N TRP A 43 -8.91 13.19 4.79
CA TRP A 43 -9.00 12.82 3.38
C TRP A 43 -7.77 12.05 2.87
N MET A 44 -6.61 12.16 3.52
CA MET A 44 -5.41 11.37 3.19
C MET A 44 -5.49 9.92 3.68
N LEU A 45 -6.41 9.60 4.60
CA LEU A 45 -6.59 8.25 5.12
C LEU A 45 -7.51 7.43 4.22
N ALA A 46 -7.09 6.21 3.90
CA ALA A 46 -7.90 5.23 3.18
C ALA A 46 -8.50 4.17 4.11
N ARG A 47 -7.65 3.34 4.74
CA ARG A 47 -8.10 2.13 5.44
C ARG A 47 -7.49 1.99 6.82
N PHE A 48 -8.15 1.23 7.68
CA PHE A 48 -7.55 0.69 8.90
C PHE A 48 -6.92 -0.68 8.60
N VAL A 49 -5.64 -0.88 8.92
CA VAL A 49 -4.94 -2.14 8.69
C VAL A 49 -5.10 -3.06 9.90
N CYS A 50 -5.68 -4.25 9.70
CA CYS A 50 -5.97 -5.21 10.76
C CYS A 50 -5.54 -6.63 10.37
N PRO A 51 -4.82 -7.40 11.23
CA PRO A 51 -4.60 -8.83 10.98
C PRO A 51 -5.93 -9.60 10.91
N ALA A 52 -6.01 -10.58 10.00
CA ALA A 52 -7.17 -11.47 9.88
C ALA A 52 -7.52 -12.13 11.24
N ALA A 53 -6.51 -12.64 11.93
CA ALA A 53 -6.62 -13.28 13.24
C ALA A 53 -7.12 -12.36 14.38
N ARG A 54 -7.19 -11.04 14.14
CA ARG A 54 -7.61 -10.04 15.15
C ARG A 54 -8.90 -9.31 14.76
N LEU A 55 -9.58 -9.73 13.70
CA LEU A 55 -10.84 -9.10 13.26
C LEU A 55 -11.93 -9.15 14.34
N GLU A 56 -11.98 -10.22 15.14
CA GLU A 56 -12.94 -10.33 16.24
C GLU A 56 -12.73 -9.27 17.34
N GLU A 57 -11.48 -8.83 17.57
CA GLU A 57 -11.18 -7.74 18.53
C GLU A 57 -11.75 -6.39 18.07
N LEU A 58 -11.95 -6.22 16.76
CA LEU A 58 -12.42 -4.97 16.15
C LEU A 58 -13.95 -4.83 16.23
N GLU A 59 -14.70 -5.94 16.22
CA GLU A 59 -16.17 -5.95 16.25
C GLU A 59 -16.79 -5.15 17.41
N PRO A 60 -16.38 -5.33 18.68
CA PRO A 60 -16.95 -4.54 19.77
C PRO A 60 -16.64 -3.05 19.62
N LEU A 61 -15.51 -2.68 19.01
CA LEU A 61 -15.13 -1.28 18.80
C LEU A 61 -15.97 -0.63 17.70
N LEU A 62 -16.27 -1.36 16.62
CA LEU A 62 -17.19 -0.94 15.55
C LEU A 62 -18.62 -0.73 16.07
N ALA A 63 -19.06 -1.56 17.02
CA ALA A 63 -20.36 -1.41 17.66
C ALA A 63 -20.42 -0.13 18.53
N GLN A 64 -19.32 0.22 19.20
CA GLN A 64 -19.22 1.35 20.12
C GLN A 64 -19.01 2.71 19.43
N SER A 65 -18.45 2.75 18.21
CA SER A 65 -18.09 4.00 17.51
C SER A 65 -19.26 4.79 16.91
N GLY A 66 -20.51 4.35 17.13
CA GLY A 66 -21.70 4.90 16.47
C GLY A 66 -21.79 4.51 14.98
N PRO A 67 -22.96 4.67 14.33
CA PRO A 67 -23.10 4.34 12.92
C PRO A 67 -22.28 5.32 12.07
N PRO A 68 -21.34 4.85 11.23
CA PRO A 68 -20.56 5.74 10.39
C PRO A 68 -21.39 6.24 9.21
N LEU A 69 -21.02 7.40 8.63
CA LEU A 69 -21.67 7.91 7.41
C LEU A 69 -21.48 6.95 6.22
N PHE A 70 -20.30 6.31 6.16
CA PHE A 70 -19.95 5.25 5.22
C PHE A 70 -19.21 4.15 5.97
N PRO A 71 -19.39 2.86 5.61
CA PRO A 71 -18.66 1.76 6.22
C PRO A 71 -17.16 2.04 6.28
N ILE A 72 -16.53 1.63 7.37
CA ILE A 72 -15.07 1.76 7.55
C ILE A 72 -14.37 0.75 6.65
N SER A 73 -13.53 1.23 5.75
CA SER A 73 -12.71 0.37 4.90
C SER A 73 -11.55 -0.23 5.70
N ILE A 74 -11.41 -1.55 5.61
CA ILE A 74 -10.36 -2.32 6.29
C ILE A 74 -9.43 -2.93 5.25
N SER A 75 -8.12 -2.81 5.49
CA SER A 75 -7.11 -3.65 4.84
C SER A 75 -6.76 -4.79 5.78
N VAL A 76 -7.09 -6.02 5.40
CA VAL A 76 -6.84 -7.21 6.20
C VAL A 76 -5.48 -7.79 5.86
N LEU A 77 -4.60 -7.96 6.87
CA LEU A 77 -3.35 -8.69 6.69
C LEU A 77 -3.57 -10.18 6.95
N GLY A 78 -3.36 -10.99 5.92
CA GLY A 78 -3.39 -12.44 5.99
C GLY A 78 -2.19 -13.02 6.74
N SER A 79 -2.38 -14.23 7.25
CA SER A 79 -1.45 -14.96 8.09
C SER A 79 -0.22 -15.46 7.31
N GLY A 80 -0.37 -15.72 6.00
CA GLY A 80 0.71 -16.21 5.14
C GLY A 80 1.12 -17.66 5.43
N GLY A 81 2.31 -18.07 4.98
CA GLY A 81 2.86 -19.39 5.26
C GLY A 81 4.25 -19.58 4.64
N GLU A 82 5.07 -20.46 5.21
CA GLU A 82 6.44 -20.70 4.73
C GLU A 82 6.46 -21.57 3.46
N THR A 83 5.63 -22.63 3.46
CA THR A 83 5.44 -23.51 2.31
C THR A 83 4.17 -23.15 1.54
N LEU A 84 4.05 -23.64 0.31
CA LEU A 84 2.82 -23.48 -0.47
C LEU A 84 1.60 -24.11 0.23
N GLU A 85 1.77 -25.22 0.94
CA GLU A 85 0.67 -25.88 1.63
C GLU A 85 0.18 -25.08 2.84
N ASP A 86 1.12 -24.61 3.68
CA ASP A 86 0.80 -23.76 4.83
C ASP A 86 0.13 -22.46 4.38
N PHE A 87 0.69 -21.84 3.34
CA PHE A 87 0.17 -20.61 2.75
C PHE A 87 -1.28 -20.80 2.28
N LEU A 88 -1.59 -21.86 1.53
CA LEU A 88 -2.96 -22.07 1.03
C LEU A 88 -3.93 -22.42 2.15
N THR A 89 -3.49 -23.16 3.17
CA THR A 89 -4.29 -23.43 4.37
C THR A 89 -4.62 -22.15 5.12
N ALA A 90 -3.66 -21.23 5.25
CA ALA A 90 -3.88 -19.92 5.82
C ALA A 90 -4.85 -19.07 5.00
N ILE A 91 -4.75 -19.08 3.66
CA ILE A 91 -5.71 -18.38 2.78
C ILE A 91 -7.14 -18.88 3.02
N ASP A 92 -7.35 -20.19 3.08
CA ASP A 92 -8.68 -20.77 3.31
C ASP A 92 -9.24 -20.35 4.69
N HIS A 93 -8.40 -20.33 5.72
CA HIS A 93 -8.78 -19.89 7.06
C HIS A 93 -9.08 -18.38 7.15
N ASP A 94 -8.21 -17.55 6.59
CA ASP A 94 -8.35 -16.10 6.60
C ASP A 94 -9.59 -15.68 5.80
N SER A 95 -9.84 -16.31 4.63
CA SER A 95 -11.04 -16.06 3.81
C SER A 95 -12.34 -16.38 4.55
N ALA A 96 -12.37 -17.50 5.27
CA ALA A 96 -13.52 -17.86 6.11
C ALA A 96 -13.75 -16.85 7.23
N THR A 97 -12.68 -16.40 7.89
CA THR A 97 -12.73 -15.38 8.95
C THR A 97 -13.26 -14.05 8.41
N ILE A 98 -12.75 -13.60 7.25
CA ILE A 98 -13.18 -12.37 6.58
C ILE A 98 -14.66 -12.46 6.18
N THR A 99 -15.10 -13.61 5.66
CA THR A 99 -16.49 -13.82 5.25
C THR A 99 -17.42 -13.77 6.46
N ALA A 100 -17.04 -14.40 7.57
CA ALA A 100 -17.81 -14.36 8.81
C ALA A 100 -17.89 -12.94 9.40
N PHE A 101 -16.77 -12.21 9.41
CA PHE A 101 -16.73 -10.81 9.84
C PHE A 101 -17.62 -9.92 8.96
N SER A 102 -17.48 -10.02 7.64
CA SER A 102 -18.23 -9.18 6.69
C SER A 102 -19.75 -9.41 6.78
N ALA A 103 -20.17 -10.65 7.02
CA ALA A 103 -21.57 -10.98 7.25
C ALA A 103 -22.15 -10.34 8.52
N ARG A 104 -21.32 -10.07 9.54
CA ARG A 104 -21.74 -9.42 10.80
C ARG A 104 -21.65 -7.90 10.75
N GLN A 105 -20.79 -7.33 9.89
CA GLN A 105 -20.44 -5.90 9.88
C GLN A 105 -21.00 -5.12 8.68
N THR A 106 -22.06 -5.61 8.04
CA THR A 106 -22.57 -5.12 6.74
C THR A 106 -22.78 -3.60 6.61
N ASP A 107 -23.09 -2.90 7.70
CA ASP A 107 -23.31 -1.44 7.74
C ASP A 107 -22.15 -0.66 8.39
N ARG A 108 -21.20 -1.36 9.03
CA ARG A 108 -20.15 -0.74 9.85
C ARG A 108 -18.78 -0.78 9.21
N ALA A 109 -18.45 -1.88 8.54
CA ALA A 109 -17.14 -2.07 7.95
C ALA A 109 -17.22 -2.86 6.64
N VAL A 110 -16.29 -2.58 5.75
CA VAL A 110 -16.06 -3.35 4.54
C VAL A 110 -14.61 -3.80 4.52
N VAL A 111 -14.38 -5.08 4.26
CA VAL A 111 -13.03 -5.58 3.93
C VAL A 111 -12.78 -5.23 2.48
N ASP A 112 -12.01 -4.17 2.26
CA ASP A 112 -11.73 -3.64 0.93
C ASP A 112 -10.53 -4.36 0.30
N VAL A 113 -9.48 -4.57 1.10
CA VAL A 113 -8.22 -5.16 0.66
C VAL A 113 -7.84 -6.34 1.55
N PHE A 114 -7.27 -7.39 0.95
CA PHE A 114 -6.61 -8.49 1.65
C PHE A 114 -5.14 -8.58 1.22
N GLU A 115 -4.20 -8.35 2.14
CA GLU A 115 -2.77 -8.35 1.85
C GLU A 115 -2.09 -9.56 2.46
N VAL A 116 -1.30 -10.30 1.70
CA VAL A 116 -0.67 -11.54 2.20
C VAL A 116 0.73 -11.74 1.62
N ARG A 117 1.68 -12.14 2.45
CA ARG A 117 3.04 -12.50 2.01
C ARG A 117 3.04 -13.82 1.26
N LEU A 118 3.65 -13.82 0.08
CA LEU A 118 3.86 -15.04 -0.69
C LEU A 118 4.89 -15.96 -0.01
N PRO A 119 4.70 -17.28 -0.06
CA PRO A 119 5.63 -18.24 0.53
C PRO A 119 6.96 -18.21 -0.21
N GLU A 120 8.07 -18.39 0.50
CA GLU A 120 9.40 -18.44 -0.14
C GLU A 120 9.55 -19.69 -1.02
N ALA A 121 8.99 -20.82 -0.59
CA ALA A 121 9.02 -22.07 -1.36
C ALA A 121 7.75 -22.26 -2.21
N GLY A 122 7.86 -23.06 -3.28
CA GLY A 122 6.70 -23.50 -4.08
C GLY A 122 6.32 -22.60 -5.26
N GLY A 123 7.05 -21.50 -5.48
CA GLY A 123 6.95 -20.64 -6.66
C GLY A 123 5.88 -19.55 -6.56
N ALA A 124 6.28 -18.30 -6.75
CA ALA A 124 5.41 -17.13 -6.57
C ALA A 124 4.17 -17.15 -7.47
N ALA A 125 4.33 -17.51 -8.75
CA ALA A 125 3.21 -17.57 -9.71
C ALA A 125 2.15 -18.61 -9.31
N VAL A 126 2.58 -19.79 -8.87
CA VAL A 126 1.68 -20.87 -8.44
C VAL A 126 0.93 -20.48 -7.16
N ALA A 127 1.62 -19.82 -6.23
CA ALA A 127 0.99 -19.31 -5.01
C ALA A 127 -0.09 -18.27 -5.31
N VAL A 128 0.20 -17.29 -6.18
CA VAL A 128 -0.77 -16.27 -6.62
C VAL A 128 -2.00 -16.92 -7.26
N GLU A 129 -1.82 -17.77 -8.27
CA GLU A 129 -2.94 -18.42 -8.98
C GLU A 129 -3.85 -19.23 -8.05
N LYS A 130 -3.25 -20.00 -7.13
CA LYS A 130 -3.99 -20.86 -6.20
C LYS A 130 -4.68 -20.08 -5.09
N ALA A 131 -4.07 -19.00 -4.59
CA ALA A 131 -4.70 -18.12 -3.61
C ALA A 131 -5.85 -17.33 -4.24
N TRP A 132 -5.63 -16.79 -5.44
CA TRP A 132 -6.66 -16.08 -6.19
C TRP A 132 -7.95 -16.90 -6.33
N ARG A 133 -7.85 -18.15 -6.79
CA ARG A 133 -9.02 -19.03 -6.91
C ARG A 133 -9.77 -19.16 -5.59
N ARG A 134 -9.08 -19.46 -4.49
CA ARG A 134 -9.70 -19.57 -3.16
C ARG A 134 -10.39 -18.29 -2.70
N LEU A 135 -9.80 -17.14 -3.00
CA LEU A 135 -10.32 -15.84 -2.61
C LEU A 135 -11.49 -15.36 -3.48
N THR A 136 -11.68 -15.92 -4.68
CA THR A 136 -12.67 -15.47 -5.66
C THR A 136 -13.73 -16.52 -6.02
N ASP A 137 -13.57 -17.76 -5.55
CA ASP A 137 -14.56 -18.81 -5.73
C ASP A 137 -15.92 -18.43 -5.09
N GLY A 138 -17.00 -18.95 -5.68
CA GLY A 138 -18.37 -18.59 -5.33
C GLY A 138 -18.72 -18.86 -3.87
N GLY A 139 -18.71 -17.82 -3.05
CA GLY A 139 -18.93 -17.88 -1.60
C GLY A 139 -18.03 -16.94 -0.81
N SER A 140 -16.91 -16.50 -1.39
CA SER A 140 -16.00 -15.53 -0.78
C SER A 140 -16.57 -14.11 -0.82
N THR A 141 -16.25 -13.32 0.20
CA THR A 141 -16.57 -11.88 0.21
C THR A 141 -15.72 -11.16 -0.84
N PRO A 142 -16.31 -10.31 -1.70
CA PRO A 142 -15.54 -9.52 -2.66
C PRO A 142 -14.52 -8.62 -1.94
N MET A 143 -13.26 -8.76 -2.31
CA MET A 143 -12.14 -7.97 -1.81
C MET A 143 -11.00 -7.99 -2.84
N THR A 144 -10.13 -6.98 -2.81
CA THR A 144 -8.96 -6.89 -3.69
C THR A 144 -7.73 -7.48 -3.01
N PRO A 145 -7.19 -8.62 -3.49
CA PRO A 145 -6.00 -9.21 -2.90
C PRO A 145 -4.71 -8.53 -3.37
N PHE A 146 -3.80 -8.31 -2.43
CA PHE A 146 -2.45 -7.80 -2.68
C PHE A 146 -1.40 -8.80 -2.19
N PHE A 147 -0.62 -9.33 -3.12
CA PHE A 147 0.41 -10.33 -2.82
C PHE A 147 1.75 -9.66 -2.53
N GLU A 148 2.23 -9.79 -1.30
CA GLU A 148 3.51 -9.22 -0.86
C GLU A 148 4.68 -10.07 -1.38
N VAL A 149 5.55 -9.44 -2.18
CA VAL A 149 6.82 -9.99 -2.67
C VAL A 149 7.96 -9.28 -1.94
N SER A 150 8.88 -10.05 -1.36
CA SER A 150 10.10 -9.48 -0.78
C SER A 150 10.97 -8.85 -1.87
N LEU A 151 11.47 -7.64 -1.61
CA LEU A 151 12.50 -6.98 -2.41
C LEU A 151 13.92 -7.22 -1.86
N LEU A 152 14.04 -8.09 -0.86
CA LEU A 152 15.30 -8.55 -0.28
C LEU A 152 15.63 -9.94 -0.84
N GLY A 153 16.92 -10.30 -0.87
CA GLY A 153 17.36 -11.58 -1.41
C GLY A 153 17.14 -11.71 -2.92
N ASP A 154 16.75 -12.90 -3.38
CA ASP A 154 16.60 -13.20 -4.81
C ASP A 154 15.20 -12.83 -5.36
N TRP A 155 14.90 -11.54 -5.34
CA TRP A 155 13.61 -11.00 -5.81
C TRP A 155 13.48 -11.01 -7.34
N ARG A 156 14.60 -11.01 -8.09
CA ARG A 156 14.66 -10.85 -9.55
C ARG A 156 13.82 -11.88 -10.33
N PRO A 157 13.83 -13.18 -10.01
CA PRO A 157 12.93 -14.13 -10.65
C PRO A 157 11.50 -14.07 -10.09
N ARG A 158 11.36 -13.72 -8.81
CA ARG A 158 10.08 -13.79 -8.08
C ARG A 158 9.11 -12.68 -8.46
N LEU A 159 9.59 -11.44 -8.50
CA LEU A 159 8.80 -10.25 -8.80
C LEU A 159 8.09 -10.32 -10.16
N PRO A 160 8.77 -10.55 -11.30
CA PRO A 160 8.10 -10.65 -12.59
C PRO A 160 7.18 -11.87 -12.68
N ALA A 161 7.52 -12.99 -12.02
CA ALA A 161 6.65 -14.17 -11.98
C ALA A 161 5.35 -13.90 -11.23
N ALA A 162 5.42 -13.21 -10.08
CA ALA A 162 4.24 -12.79 -9.31
C ALA A 162 3.39 -11.79 -10.11
N ALA A 163 4.01 -10.77 -10.72
CA ALA A 163 3.31 -9.77 -11.52
C ALA A 163 2.60 -10.38 -12.73
N ALA A 164 3.27 -11.30 -13.45
CA ALA A 164 2.66 -12.01 -14.56
C ALA A 164 1.45 -12.85 -14.11
N ALA A 165 1.57 -13.56 -12.98
CA ALA A 165 0.47 -14.35 -12.45
C ALA A 165 -0.73 -13.48 -12.04
N VAL A 166 -0.50 -12.34 -11.38
CA VAL A 166 -1.56 -11.38 -11.02
C VAL A 166 -2.28 -10.85 -12.26
N ARG A 167 -1.53 -10.41 -13.28
CA ARG A 167 -2.11 -9.95 -14.55
C ARG A 167 -2.97 -11.04 -15.20
N ASP A 168 -2.50 -12.28 -15.18
CA ASP A 168 -3.19 -13.39 -15.85
C ASP A 168 -4.45 -13.83 -15.08
N THR A 169 -4.48 -13.70 -13.74
CA THR A 169 -5.69 -13.90 -12.94
C THR A 169 -6.74 -12.82 -13.20
N ASP A 170 -6.34 -11.55 -13.27
CA ASP A 170 -7.26 -10.43 -13.52
C ASP A 170 -7.95 -10.55 -14.89
N ARG A 171 -7.18 -10.87 -15.93
CA ARG A 171 -7.72 -11.11 -17.29
C ARG A 171 -8.75 -12.23 -17.33
N SER A 172 -8.63 -13.20 -16.42
CA SER A 172 -9.54 -14.35 -16.36
C SER A 172 -10.84 -14.06 -15.62
N ALA A 173 -10.88 -13.02 -14.78
CA ALA A 173 -12.02 -12.69 -13.91
C ALA A 173 -12.93 -11.56 -14.43
N GLY A 174 -12.51 -10.81 -15.46
CA GLY A 174 -13.22 -9.62 -15.94
C GLY A 174 -13.10 -8.44 -14.95
N GLU A 175 -13.93 -7.41 -15.09
CA GLU A 175 -13.89 -6.19 -14.25
C GLU A 175 -14.17 -6.43 -12.75
N ALA A 176 -14.58 -7.65 -12.37
CA ALA A 176 -15.17 -7.93 -11.06
C ALA A 176 -14.17 -8.17 -9.91
N SER A 177 -12.88 -8.32 -10.18
CA SER A 177 -11.85 -8.29 -9.13
C SER A 177 -10.48 -8.05 -9.75
N ARG A 178 -9.77 -7.02 -9.28
CA ARG A 178 -8.37 -6.74 -9.63
C ARG A 178 -7.50 -7.19 -8.48
N ALA A 179 -6.39 -7.88 -8.74
CA ALA A 179 -5.35 -8.19 -7.77
C ALA A 179 -4.16 -7.23 -7.94
N GLY A 180 -3.34 -7.10 -6.90
CA GLY A 180 -2.14 -6.28 -6.92
C GLY A 180 -0.93 -6.96 -6.30
N LEU A 181 0.22 -6.29 -6.41
CA LEU A 181 1.43 -6.63 -5.69
C LEU A 181 1.67 -5.64 -4.55
N LYS A 182 2.30 -6.15 -3.49
CA LYS A 182 2.74 -5.35 -2.37
C LYS A 182 4.24 -5.50 -2.16
N ILE A 183 4.90 -4.43 -1.77
CA ILE A 183 6.32 -4.43 -1.39
C ILE A 183 6.51 -3.81 0.00
N ARG A 184 7.57 -4.22 0.69
CA ARG A 184 8.07 -3.55 1.89
C ARG A 184 9.24 -2.65 1.53
N CYS A 185 9.28 -1.47 2.12
CA CYS A 185 10.29 -0.45 1.85
C CYS A 185 11.21 -0.17 3.05
N GLY A 186 11.05 -0.90 4.16
CA GLY A 186 11.90 -0.75 5.33
C GLY A 186 11.57 -1.76 6.42
N GLY A 187 12.21 -1.59 7.57
CA GLY A 187 12.02 -2.45 8.73
C GLY A 187 12.70 -1.89 9.98
N LEU A 188 12.98 -2.76 10.95
CA LEU A 188 13.58 -2.38 12.23
C LEU A 188 15.11 -2.32 12.21
N ASP A 189 15.72 -2.69 11.09
CA ASP A 189 17.17 -2.68 10.89
C ASP A 189 17.51 -2.29 9.45
N ALA A 190 18.79 -1.93 9.24
CA ALA A 190 19.28 -1.49 7.94
C ALA A 190 19.14 -2.55 6.83
N ALA A 191 19.21 -3.84 7.17
CA ALA A 191 19.12 -4.93 6.20
C ALA A 191 17.69 -5.13 5.67
N ALA A 192 16.68 -4.59 6.37
CA ALA A 192 15.30 -4.62 5.94
C ALA A 192 14.95 -3.54 4.88
N ILE A 193 15.88 -2.65 4.54
CA ILE A 193 15.65 -1.60 3.55
C ILE A 193 16.10 -2.08 2.17
N PRO A 194 15.18 -2.26 1.20
CA PRO A 194 15.56 -2.66 -0.14
C PRO A 194 16.33 -1.56 -0.85
N GLU A 195 17.22 -1.93 -1.78
CA GLU A 195 17.92 -0.97 -2.61
C GLU A 195 16.94 -0.19 -3.52
N PRO A 196 17.25 1.07 -3.90
CA PRO A 196 16.47 1.82 -4.89
C PRO A 196 16.22 1.04 -6.19
N MET A 197 17.18 0.22 -6.63
CA MET A 197 17.03 -0.66 -7.80
C MET A 197 15.86 -1.65 -7.66
N ALA A 198 15.68 -2.26 -6.50
CA ALA A 198 14.63 -3.23 -6.28
C ALA A 198 13.24 -2.57 -6.29
N VAL A 199 13.12 -1.39 -5.67
CA VAL A 199 11.88 -0.59 -5.66
C VAL A 199 11.55 -0.08 -7.07
N ALA A 200 12.53 0.49 -7.79
CA ALA A 200 12.37 0.93 -9.17
C ALA A 200 11.96 -0.23 -10.11
N ALA A 201 12.55 -1.41 -9.94
CA ALA A 201 12.18 -2.60 -10.69
C ALA A 201 10.75 -3.05 -10.39
N ALA A 202 10.29 -2.95 -9.13
CA ALA A 202 8.89 -3.24 -8.76
C ALA A 202 7.92 -2.30 -9.48
N ILE A 203 8.18 -0.99 -9.45
CA ILE A 203 7.36 0.02 -10.14
C ILE A 203 7.34 -0.26 -11.66
N ALA A 204 8.51 -0.46 -12.27
CA ALA A 204 8.63 -0.76 -13.70
C ALA A 204 7.87 -2.04 -14.10
N THR A 205 8.03 -3.11 -13.31
CA THR A 205 7.37 -4.39 -13.57
C THR A 205 5.86 -4.24 -13.49
N CYS A 206 5.36 -3.63 -12.42
CA CYS A 206 3.93 -3.40 -12.20
C CYS A 206 3.33 -2.54 -13.32
N ARG A 207 4.02 -1.47 -13.74
CA ARG A 207 3.60 -0.63 -14.87
C ARG A 207 3.54 -1.43 -16.17
N ALA A 208 4.56 -2.23 -16.47
CA ALA A 208 4.62 -3.03 -17.69
C ALA A 208 3.58 -4.15 -17.73
N THR A 209 3.08 -4.61 -16.57
CA THR A 209 2.06 -5.66 -16.47
C THR A 209 0.65 -5.14 -16.18
N ASP A 210 0.47 -3.82 -16.03
CA ASP A 210 -0.78 -3.17 -15.59
C ASP A 210 -1.32 -3.69 -14.24
N VAL A 211 -0.38 -4.03 -13.34
CA VAL A 211 -0.67 -4.58 -12.01
C VAL A 211 -0.55 -3.45 -10.98
N PRO A 212 -1.57 -3.21 -10.14
CA PRO A 212 -1.47 -2.30 -9.01
C PRO A 212 -0.35 -2.68 -8.04
N LEU A 213 0.25 -1.67 -7.45
CA LEU A 213 1.28 -1.77 -6.43
C LEU A 213 0.80 -1.07 -5.15
N LYS A 214 1.14 -1.65 -4.01
CA LYS A 214 1.10 -0.99 -2.69
C LYS A 214 2.48 -1.08 -2.05
N ALA A 215 2.85 -0.05 -1.31
CA ALA A 215 4.09 -0.04 -0.54
C ALA A 215 3.77 -0.05 0.96
N THR A 216 4.66 -0.59 1.79
CA THR A 216 4.45 -0.62 3.24
C THR A 216 5.77 -0.51 3.97
N GLN A 217 5.72 -0.04 5.22
CA GLN A 217 6.82 -0.02 6.17
C GLN A 217 8.00 0.89 5.75
N GLY A 218 8.41 1.79 6.65
CA GLY A 218 9.56 2.69 6.43
C GLY A 218 9.28 3.95 5.61
N LEU A 219 8.01 4.23 5.29
CA LEU A 219 7.60 5.37 4.46
C LEU A 219 7.01 6.52 5.31
N HIS A 220 7.77 6.95 6.33
CA HIS A 220 7.32 7.96 7.30
C HIS A 220 7.55 9.38 6.80
N HIS A 221 8.59 9.58 6.00
CA HIS A 221 9.02 10.89 5.53
C HIS A 221 8.79 11.04 4.02
N PRO A 222 8.52 12.27 3.51
CA PRO A 222 8.24 12.49 2.10
C PRO A 222 9.42 12.15 1.19
N PHE A 223 10.64 12.51 1.59
CA PHE A 223 11.84 12.36 0.76
C PHE A 223 12.84 11.37 1.36
N ARG A 224 13.62 10.74 0.47
CA ARG A 224 14.72 9.84 0.83
C ARG A 224 15.74 10.61 1.68
N HIS A 225 16.13 10.04 2.81
CA HIS A 225 17.05 10.67 3.75
C HIS A 225 17.87 9.62 4.51
N HIS A 226 18.91 10.06 5.21
CA HIS A 226 19.64 9.20 6.15
C HIS A 226 18.88 9.14 7.46
N ASP A 227 18.55 7.93 7.90
CA ASP A 227 17.97 7.67 9.21
C ASP A 227 19.11 7.42 10.21
N SER A 228 19.16 8.23 11.26
CA SER A 228 20.23 8.16 12.26
C SER A 228 20.14 6.96 13.19
N GLU A 229 18.95 6.37 13.39
CA GLU A 229 18.77 5.22 14.27
C GLU A 229 19.16 3.92 13.58
N LEU A 230 18.79 3.77 12.31
CA LEU A 230 19.14 2.64 11.46
C LEU A 230 20.54 2.76 10.84
N ASP A 231 21.12 3.97 10.87
CA ASP A 231 22.39 4.33 10.24
C ASP A 231 22.45 3.95 8.74
N THR A 232 21.41 4.29 8.00
CA THR A 232 21.33 4.01 6.57
C THR A 232 20.34 4.93 5.85
N MET A 233 20.37 4.92 4.51
CA MET A 233 19.43 5.67 3.69
C MET A 233 18.07 4.96 3.61
N VAL A 234 17.01 5.63 4.06
CA VAL A 234 15.61 5.14 4.00
C VAL A 234 14.84 5.81 2.87
N HIS A 235 13.80 5.15 2.36
CA HIS A 235 12.99 5.67 1.24
C HIS A 235 12.00 6.75 1.70
N GLY A 236 11.79 7.75 0.84
CA GLY A 236 10.70 8.71 0.99
C GLY A 236 9.47 8.29 0.19
N PHE A 237 8.26 8.50 0.71
CA PHE A 237 7.07 8.12 -0.05
C PHE A 237 6.90 8.94 -1.34
N LEU A 238 7.20 10.24 -1.34
CA LEU A 238 7.11 11.06 -2.55
C LEU A 238 8.08 10.62 -3.63
N ASN A 239 9.26 10.07 -3.29
CA ASN A 239 10.15 9.46 -4.28
C ASN A 239 9.48 8.30 -5.03
N LEU A 240 8.81 7.41 -4.30
CA LEU A 240 8.12 6.26 -4.88
C LEU A 240 6.93 6.69 -5.74
N TYR A 241 6.16 7.66 -5.25
CA TYR A 241 5.03 8.21 -5.98
C TYR A 241 5.47 9.00 -7.22
N ALA A 242 6.55 9.76 -7.14
CA ALA A 242 7.14 10.43 -8.29
C ALA A 242 7.56 9.43 -9.36
N ALA A 243 8.27 8.38 -8.96
CA ALA A 243 8.69 7.33 -9.87
C ALA A 243 7.47 6.65 -10.51
N SER A 244 6.41 6.39 -9.75
CA SER A 244 5.18 5.78 -10.26
C SER A 244 4.43 6.70 -11.24
N VAL A 245 4.23 7.97 -10.90
CA VAL A 245 3.55 8.96 -11.75
C VAL A 245 4.31 9.16 -13.06
N LEU A 246 5.61 9.40 -12.97
CA LEU A 246 6.42 9.69 -14.15
C LEU A 246 6.66 8.43 -15.00
N ALA A 247 6.71 7.22 -14.40
CA ALA A 247 6.67 5.97 -15.16
C ALA A 247 5.37 5.80 -15.97
N HIS A 248 4.24 6.21 -15.39
CA HIS A 248 2.95 6.15 -16.06
C HIS A 248 2.87 7.14 -17.23
N ALA A 249 3.27 8.39 -17.00
CA ALA A 249 3.21 9.46 -18.01
C ALA A 249 4.22 9.27 -19.15
N HIS A 250 5.45 8.80 -18.87
CA HIS A 250 6.56 8.86 -19.84
C HIS A 250 7.13 7.51 -20.28
N ASP A 251 6.63 6.38 -19.77
CA ASP A 251 7.20 5.05 -20.04
C ASP A 251 8.71 4.97 -19.76
N LEU A 252 9.12 5.46 -18.59
CA LEU A 252 10.54 5.62 -18.26
C LEU A 252 11.28 4.28 -18.16
N PRO A 253 12.55 4.22 -18.62
CA PRO A 253 13.40 3.06 -18.37
C PRO A 253 13.70 2.94 -16.88
N VAL A 254 13.94 1.70 -16.41
CA VAL A 254 14.22 1.42 -14.99
C VAL A 254 15.39 2.24 -14.43
N THR A 255 16.39 2.57 -15.26
CA THR A 255 17.53 3.40 -14.85
C THR A 255 17.11 4.79 -14.39
N ARG A 256 16.12 5.41 -15.05
CA ARG A 256 15.58 6.72 -14.61
C ARG A 256 14.72 6.59 -13.36
N LEU A 257 13.99 5.49 -13.22
CA LEU A 257 13.23 5.22 -11.99
C LEU A 257 14.16 5.05 -10.77
N ILE A 258 15.33 4.44 -10.96
CA ILE A 258 16.34 4.34 -9.90
C ILE A 258 16.76 5.73 -9.44
N GLU A 259 17.01 6.66 -10.36
CA GLU A 259 17.40 8.03 -10.02
C GLU A 259 16.31 8.75 -9.23
N ILE A 260 15.03 8.63 -9.63
CA ILE A 260 13.91 9.24 -8.90
C ILE A 260 13.76 8.64 -7.49
N VAL A 261 13.82 7.30 -7.37
CA VAL A 261 13.71 6.61 -6.08
C VAL A 261 14.91 6.93 -5.16
N ALA A 262 16.09 7.16 -5.75
CA ALA A 262 17.32 7.47 -5.03
C ALA A 262 17.55 8.98 -4.79
N GLU A 263 16.69 9.86 -5.30
CA GLU A 263 16.83 11.32 -5.15
C GLU A 263 16.74 11.74 -3.69
N VAL A 264 17.67 12.57 -3.24
CA VAL A 264 17.76 13.06 -1.86
C VAL A 264 17.50 14.54 -1.73
N GLU A 265 17.53 15.29 -2.85
CA GLU A 265 17.31 16.74 -2.86
C GLU A 265 15.80 17.03 -3.01
N PRO A 266 15.10 17.52 -1.97
CA PRO A 266 13.68 17.85 -2.05
C PRO A 266 13.34 18.83 -3.18
N GLU A 267 14.24 19.78 -3.47
CA GLU A 267 14.07 20.81 -4.49
C GLU A 267 14.09 20.24 -5.92
N ALA A 268 14.49 18.98 -6.10
CA ALA A 268 14.36 18.28 -7.37
C ALA A 268 12.89 17.97 -7.69
N PHE A 269 11.99 17.98 -6.70
CA PHE A 269 10.57 17.73 -6.83
C PHE A 269 9.76 19.02 -6.79
N VAL A 270 8.75 19.12 -7.66
CA VAL A 270 7.81 20.24 -7.67
C VAL A 270 6.39 19.69 -7.63
N ILE A 271 5.58 20.20 -6.69
CA ILE A 271 4.15 19.91 -6.58
C ILE A 271 3.44 21.26 -6.54
N GLU A 272 2.83 21.63 -7.66
CA GLU A 272 2.09 22.87 -7.89
C GLU A 272 0.71 22.56 -8.49
N ASN A 273 -0.18 23.56 -8.55
CA ASN A 273 -1.63 23.36 -8.77
C ASN A 273 -2.00 22.42 -9.92
N ASP A 274 -1.25 22.45 -11.01
CA ASP A 274 -1.49 21.69 -12.23
C ASP A 274 -0.32 20.77 -12.62
N ARG A 275 0.76 20.72 -11.82
CA ARG A 275 2.00 20.05 -12.18
C ARG A 275 2.66 19.31 -11.02
N PHE A 276 2.95 18.04 -11.26
CA PHE A 276 3.89 17.24 -10.48
C PHE A 276 5.15 17.03 -11.33
N ALA A 277 6.33 17.38 -10.82
CA ALA A 277 7.56 17.26 -11.58
C ALA A 277 8.72 16.72 -10.75
N TRP A 278 9.67 16.09 -11.45
CA TRP A 278 11.01 15.81 -10.96
C TRP A 278 12.01 16.18 -12.04
N ARG A 279 12.91 17.13 -11.73
CA ARG A 279 13.90 17.68 -12.66
C ARG A 279 13.28 18.11 -14.00
N ASP A 280 13.62 17.41 -15.09
CA ASP A 280 13.21 17.68 -16.46
C ASP A 280 11.89 16.98 -16.85
N LEU A 281 11.29 16.21 -15.96
CA LEU A 281 10.06 15.44 -16.21
C LEU A 281 8.88 16.02 -15.43
N GLU A 282 7.72 16.08 -16.07
CA GLU A 282 6.49 16.62 -15.49
C GLU A 282 5.27 15.75 -15.81
N ALA A 283 4.26 15.80 -14.96
CA ALA A 283 2.97 15.18 -15.15
C ALA A 283 1.88 16.16 -14.70
N SER A 284 0.79 16.20 -15.45
CA SER A 284 -0.42 16.94 -15.11
C SER A 284 -1.15 16.31 -13.91
N SER A 285 -2.05 17.06 -13.26
CA SER A 285 -2.90 16.52 -12.20
C SER A 285 -3.76 15.33 -12.66
N GLU A 286 -4.15 15.29 -13.94
CA GLU A 286 -4.90 14.16 -14.53
C GLU A 286 -4.03 12.91 -14.63
N GLU A 287 -2.78 13.04 -15.07
CA GLU A 287 -1.83 11.93 -15.13
C GLU A 287 -1.44 11.44 -13.73
N VAL A 288 -1.34 12.36 -12.75
CA VAL A 288 -1.16 12.01 -11.34
C VAL A 288 -2.34 11.17 -10.85
N ALA A 289 -3.57 11.62 -11.07
CA ALA A 289 -4.77 10.88 -10.67
C ALA A 289 -4.84 9.50 -11.35
N ALA A 290 -4.54 9.42 -12.65
CA ALA A 290 -4.52 8.17 -13.40
C ALA A 290 -3.45 7.20 -12.87
N ALA A 291 -2.25 7.69 -12.54
CA ALA A 291 -1.19 6.87 -11.97
C ALA A 291 -1.53 6.36 -10.57
N ARG A 292 -2.17 7.19 -9.74
CA ARG A 292 -2.63 6.83 -8.39
C ARG A 292 -3.72 5.75 -8.41
N ASP A 293 -4.62 5.80 -9.39
CA ASP A 293 -5.66 4.79 -9.59
C ASP A 293 -5.11 3.47 -10.16
N ARG A 294 -4.12 3.55 -11.07
CA ARG A 294 -3.70 2.39 -11.87
C ARG A 294 -2.46 1.67 -11.39
N LEU A 295 -1.51 2.38 -10.78
CA LEU A 295 -0.18 1.88 -10.48
C LEU A 295 0.09 1.85 -8.97
N LEU A 296 0.69 2.88 -8.37
CA LEU A 296 0.93 2.89 -6.91
C LEU A 296 -0.27 3.49 -6.20
N THR A 297 -0.99 2.68 -5.42
CA THR A 297 -2.35 2.97 -4.94
C THR A 297 -2.44 3.48 -3.50
N THR A 298 -1.68 2.94 -2.56
CA THR A 298 -1.53 3.48 -1.20
C THR A 298 -0.19 3.04 -0.61
N PHE A 299 0.15 3.59 0.55
CA PHE A 299 1.12 2.99 1.43
C PHE A 299 0.62 2.79 2.86
N GLY A 300 1.15 1.75 3.51
CA GLY A 300 0.89 1.49 4.93
C GLY A 300 1.85 2.26 5.85
N SER A 301 1.31 2.98 6.83
CA SER A 301 2.08 3.69 7.86
C SER A 301 1.50 3.48 9.25
N CYS A 302 2.35 3.25 10.26
CA CYS A 302 1.89 3.17 11.65
C CYS A 302 1.60 4.55 12.28
N SER A 303 1.98 5.63 11.60
CA SER A 303 1.75 7.02 11.99
C SER A 303 1.02 7.76 10.87
N PHE A 304 -0.07 8.44 11.22
CA PHE A 304 -0.72 9.39 10.31
C PHE A 304 -0.10 10.78 10.42
N SER A 305 0.24 11.20 11.65
CA SER A 305 0.78 12.51 11.93
C SER A 305 2.15 12.74 11.30
N GLU A 306 3.10 11.80 11.41
CA GLU A 306 4.46 11.99 10.86
C GLU A 306 4.49 12.36 9.37
N PRO A 307 3.92 11.56 8.43
CA PRO A 307 3.95 11.92 7.02
C PRO A 307 3.17 13.20 6.73
N ARG A 308 2.08 13.47 7.45
CA ARG A 308 1.28 14.69 7.29
C ARG A 308 2.03 15.94 7.76
N ASP A 309 2.63 15.90 8.94
CA ASP A 309 3.28 17.03 9.56
C ASP A 309 4.54 17.43 8.75
N ASP A 310 5.24 16.46 8.15
CA ASP A 310 6.30 16.76 7.19
C ASP A 310 5.79 17.43 5.91
N LEU A 311 4.64 17.00 5.38
CA LEU A 311 4.04 17.66 4.21
C LEU A 311 3.64 19.11 4.52
N TYR A 312 3.21 19.41 5.75
CA TYR A 312 2.99 20.77 6.23
C TYR A 312 4.30 21.57 6.29
N HIS A 313 5.34 21.01 6.90
CA HIS A 313 6.65 21.68 6.98
C HIS A 313 7.25 22.00 5.60
N LEU A 314 6.96 21.18 4.60
CA LEU A 314 7.37 21.36 3.21
C LEU A 314 6.42 22.26 2.41
N ASN A 315 5.33 22.74 3.01
CA ASN A 315 4.27 23.52 2.35
C ASN A 315 3.63 22.80 1.13
N ILE A 316 3.63 21.45 1.13
CA ILE A 316 3.00 20.65 0.08
C ILE A 316 1.48 20.57 0.30
N ILE A 317 1.08 20.51 1.57
CA ILE A 317 -0.30 20.72 2.00
C ILE A 317 -0.35 22.00 2.82
N GLY A 318 -1.40 22.81 2.62
CA GLY A 318 -1.57 24.08 3.32
C GLY A 318 -2.42 23.91 4.57
N ASP A 319 -2.28 24.84 5.53
CA ASP A 319 -3.17 24.96 6.68
C ASP A 319 -4.62 24.99 6.20
N VAL A 320 -5.44 24.06 6.70
CA VAL A 320 -6.88 24.09 6.43
C VAL A 320 -7.47 25.31 7.14
N SER A 321 -7.62 26.40 6.39
CA SER A 321 -8.32 27.61 6.82
C SER A 321 -9.82 27.40 6.91
#